data_AF-A0A8T4QGT8-F1
#
_entry.id   AF-A0A8T4QGT8-F1
#
_cell.length_a   1.000
_cell.length_b   1.000
_cell.length_c   1.000
_cell.angle_alpha   90.00
_cell.angle_beta   90.00
_cell.angle_gamma   90.00
#
_symmetry.space_group_name_H-M   'P 1'
#
loop_
_entity.id
_entity.type
_entity.pdbx_description
1 polymer ?
#
loop_
_entity_poly.entity_id
_entity_poly.type
_entity_poly.pdbx_seq_one_letter_code
_entity_poly.pdbx_strand_id
1 'polypeptide(L)'
;MSIDRQIDEIFDRIDDNFLDGNFDAVNEELKIIKVKELHTDLLIAYLTISTSAHQKLAYWPIFYELIEQELKIRKETKEKWRTPKVEDLLGGFKSIYELYKK
;
A
#
# COMPACT_ATOMS: atom_id res chain seq x y z
N MET A 1 16.21 9.83 -1.81
CA MET A 1 16.11 9.24 -0.46
C MET A 1 15.54 7.83 -0.63
N SER A 2 16.10 6.81 0.02
CA SER A 2 15.56 5.44 -0.08
C SER A 2 14.22 5.32 0.65
N ILE A 3 13.43 4.30 0.30
CA ILE A 3 12.19 3.99 1.03
C ILE A 3 12.52 3.59 2.47
N ASP A 4 13.56 2.75 2.65
CA ASP A 4 13.99 2.29 3.98
C ASP A 4 14.30 3.46 4.92
N ARG A 5 15.05 4.47 4.44
CA ARG A 5 15.35 5.65 5.24
C ARG A 5 14.11 6.46 5.61
N GLN A 6 13.13 6.55 4.71
CA GLN A 6 11.87 7.24 5.01
C GLN A 6 11.04 6.47 6.04
N ILE A 7 11.08 5.13 6.01
CA ILE A 7 10.44 4.29 7.01
C ILE A 7 11.10 4.56 8.37
N ASP A 8 12.42 4.50 8.46
CA ASP A 8 13.15 4.77 9.71
C ASP A 8 12.78 6.17 10.27
N GLU A 9 12.77 7.20 9.43
CA GLU A 9 12.39 8.57 9.82
C GLU A 9 10.93 8.69 10.28
N ILE A 10 10.01 7.85 9.78
CA ILE A 10 8.62 7.78 10.26
C ILE A 10 8.55 7.12 11.62
N PHE A 11 9.25 5.98 11.78
CA PHE A 11 9.27 5.24 13.03
C PHE A 11 9.86 6.08 14.15
N ASP A 12 11.04 6.66 13.96
CA ASP A 12 11.70 7.51 14.96
C ASP A 12 10.80 8.67 15.37
N ARG A 13 10.24 9.41 14.39
CA ARG A 13 9.40 10.58 14.68
C ARG A 13 8.11 10.22 15.43
N ILE A 14 7.41 9.16 15.02
CA ILE A 14 6.15 8.79 15.68
C ILE A 14 6.42 8.17 17.06
N ASP A 15 7.47 7.36 17.20
CA ASP A 15 7.86 6.75 18.47
C ASP A 15 8.28 7.82 19.49
N ASP A 16 9.11 8.80 19.08
CA ASP A 16 9.49 9.94 19.92
C ASP A 16 8.24 10.71 20.42
N ASN A 17 7.29 10.99 19.51
CA ASN A 17 6.04 11.64 19.92
C ASN A 17 5.20 10.78 20.88
N PHE A 18 5.21 9.45 20.74
CA PHE A 18 4.50 8.58 21.67
C PHE A 18 5.19 8.51 23.04
N LEU A 19 6.52 8.49 23.09
CA LEU A 19 7.30 8.55 24.32
C LEU A 19 7.07 9.85 25.08
N ASP A 20 6.98 10.97 24.36
CA ASP A 20 6.70 12.29 24.92
C ASP A 20 5.21 12.51 25.24
N GLY A 21 4.33 11.59 24.84
CA GLY A 21 2.88 11.70 25.03
C GLY A 21 2.18 12.70 24.10
N ASN A 22 2.85 13.13 23.03
CA ASN A 22 2.37 14.08 22.03
C ASN A 22 1.42 13.45 21.00
N PHE A 23 0.35 12.79 21.46
CA PHE A 23 -0.62 12.11 20.58
C PHE A 23 -1.32 13.06 19.62
N ASP A 24 -1.55 14.32 20.01
CA ASP A 24 -2.17 15.33 19.15
C ASP A 24 -1.31 15.66 17.93
N ALA A 25 0.02 15.73 18.10
CA ALA A 25 0.95 15.99 16.99
C ALA A 25 0.90 14.86 15.96
N VAL A 26 0.92 13.61 16.41
CA VAL A 26 0.77 12.44 15.53
C VAL A 26 -0.60 12.46 14.85
N ASN A 27 -1.66 12.82 15.58
CA ASN A 27 -3.01 12.89 15.02
C ASN A 27 -3.14 13.94 13.91
N GLU A 28 -2.51 15.10 14.07
CA GLU A 28 -2.43 16.11 13.00
C GLU A 28 -1.56 15.64 11.83
N GLU A 29 -0.45 14.94 12.10
CA GLU A 29 0.38 14.34 11.06
C GLU A 29 -0.43 13.35 10.20
N LEU A 30 -1.24 12.49 10.81
CA LEU A 30 -2.09 11.53 10.08
C LEU A 30 -3.12 12.23 9.17
N LYS A 31 -3.59 13.43 9.53
CA LYS A 31 -4.56 14.19 8.73
C LYS A 31 -3.96 14.82 7.48
N ILE A 32 -2.69 15.21 7.54
CA ILE A 32 -2.02 15.89 6.42
C ILE A 32 -1.43 14.90 5.39
N ILE A 33 -1.28 13.63 5.77
CA ILE A 33 -0.76 12.59 4.88
C ILE A 33 -1.69 12.38 3.69
N LYS A 34 -1.13 12.55 2.49
CA LYS A 34 -1.81 12.23 1.23
C LYS A 34 -1.63 10.76 0.89
N VAL A 35 -2.50 9.91 1.44
CA VAL A 35 -2.47 8.44 1.29
C VAL A 35 -2.27 7.96 -0.16
N LYS A 36 -2.92 8.61 -1.13
CA LYS A 36 -2.85 8.26 -2.56
C LYS A 36 -1.46 8.45 -3.19
N GLU A 37 -0.65 9.35 -2.65
CA GLU A 37 0.66 9.70 -3.18
C GLU A 37 1.79 8.85 -2.58
N LEU A 38 1.53 8.12 -1.49
CA LEU A 38 2.54 7.34 -0.77
C LEU A 38 2.79 5.96 -1.36
N HIS A 39 4.05 5.50 -1.25
CA HIS A 39 4.40 4.11 -1.56
C HIS A 39 3.71 3.15 -0.58
N THR A 40 3.39 1.93 -1.04
CA THR A 40 2.68 0.93 -0.23
C THR A 40 3.42 0.62 1.07
N ASP A 41 4.74 0.54 1.04
CA ASP A 41 5.54 0.24 2.24
C ASP A 41 5.46 1.35 3.28
N LEU A 42 5.38 2.62 2.84
CA LEU A 42 5.20 3.76 3.75
C LEU A 42 3.81 3.77 4.38
N LEU A 43 2.78 3.41 3.61
CA LEU A 43 1.42 3.25 4.14
C LEU A 43 1.38 2.18 5.24
N ILE A 44 2.04 1.04 5.00
CA ILE A 44 2.15 -0.04 5.98
C ILE A 44 2.93 0.45 7.20
N ALA A 45 4.05 1.14 7.02
CA ALA A 45 4.85 1.69 8.13
C ALA A 45 4.00 2.59 9.05
N TYR A 46 3.27 3.57 8.50
CA TYR A 46 2.36 4.43 9.27
C TYR A 46 1.30 3.63 10.02
N LEU A 47 0.68 2.64 9.37
CA LEU A 47 -0.29 1.78 10.05
C LEU A 47 0.35 0.99 11.20
N THR A 48 1.49 0.35 10.95
CA THR A 48 2.18 -0.48 11.94
C THR A 48 2.51 0.32 13.20
N ILE A 49 3.16 1.48 13.07
CA ILE A 49 3.58 2.26 14.23
C ILE A 49 2.36 2.87 14.95
N SER A 50 1.42 3.46 14.22
CA SER A 50 0.25 4.14 14.81
C SER A 50 -0.76 3.19 15.45
N THR A 51 -0.80 1.92 15.05
CA THR A 51 -1.71 0.91 15.63
C THR A 51 -1.48 0.73 17.14
N SER A 52 -0.24 0.88 17.61
CA SER A 52 0.10 0.76 19.04
C SER A 52 -0.65 1.77 19.93
N ALA A 53 -1.00 2.93 19.38
CA ALA A 53 -1.64 4.03 20.09
C ALA A 53 -3.04 4.39 19.52
N HIS A 54 -3.66 3.52 18.72
CA HIS A 54 -4.90 3.83 17.99
C HIS A 54 -6.03 4.37 18.87
N GLN A 55 -6.15 3.92 20.13
CA GLN A 55 -7.19 4.40 21.06
C GLN A 55 -7.02 5.87 21.46
N LYS A 56 -5.81 6.41 21.36
CA LYS A 56 -5.48 7.81 21.68
C LYS A 56 -5.48 8.71 20.45
N LEU A 57 -5.50 8.13 19.26
CA LEU A 57 -5.44 8.85 17.99
C LEU A 57 -6.86 8.98 17.40
N ALA A 58 -7.52 10.10 17.65
CA ALA A 58 -8.92 10.30 17.26
C ALA A 58 -9.18 10.15 15.75
N TYR A 59 -8.20 10.48 14.90
CA TYR A 59 -8.29 10.37 13.44
C TYR A 59 -7.90 8.98 12.91
N TRP A 60 -7.33 8.12 13.74
CA TRP A 60 -6.81 6.82 13.31
C TRP A 60 -7.84 5.94 12.59
N PRO A 61 -9.12 5.83 13.02
CA PRO A 61 -10.10 5.03 12.30
C PRO A 61 -10.31 5.51 10.85
N ILE A 62 -10.37 6.83 10.64
CA ILE A 62 -10.52 7.42 9.31
C ILE A 62 -9.25 7.18 8.49
N PHE A 63 -8.08 7.38 9.09
CA PHE A 63 -6.80 7.12 8.42
C PHE A 63 -6.66 5.66 7.98
N TYR A 64 -7.05 4.71 8.84
CA TYR A 64 -7.07 3.28 8.52
C TYR A 64 -7.97 2.98 7.32
N GLU A 65 -9.21 3.50 7.31
CA GLU A 65 -10.15 3.31 6.20
C GLU A 65 -9.60 3.86 4.89
N LEU A 66 -8.97 5.04 4.92
CA LEU A 66 -8.35 5.64 3.73
C LEU A 66 -7.24 4.77 3.16
N ILE A 67 -6.37 4.22 4.01
CA ILE A 67 -5.30 3.31 3.57
C ILE A 67 -5.89 2.01 3.04
N GLU A 68 -6.88 1.44 3.74
CA GLU A 68 -7.50 0.18 3.32
C GLU A 68 -8.14 0.30 1.93
N GLN A 69 -8.85 1.40 1.66
CA GLN A 69 -9.42 1.70 0.35
C GLN A 69 -8.34 1.83 -0.73
N GLU A 70 -7.26 2.56 -0.46
CA GLU A 70 -6.16 2.73 -1.40
C GLU A 70 -5.47 1.39 -1.72
N LEU A 71 -5.24 0.54 -0.72
CA LEU A 71 -4.66 -0.80 -0.92
C LEU A 71 -5.58 -1.71 -1.75
N LYS A 72 -6.91 -1.64 -1.55
CA LYS A 72 -7.89 -2.36 -2.37
C LYS A 72 -7.82 -1.93 -3.83
N ILE A 73 -7.83 -0.62 -4.10
CA ILE A 73 -7.72 -0.06 -5.46
C ILE A 73 -6.41 -0.50 -6.14
N ARG A 74 -5.29 -0.47 -5.42
CA ARG A 74 -3.99 -0.92 -5.95
C ARG A 74 -3.99 -2.42 -6.29
N LYS A 75 -4.64 -3.23 -5.46
CA LYS A 75 -4.77 -4.67 -5.69
C LYS A 75 -5.58 -4.95 -6.96
N GLU A 76 -6.76 -4.34 -7.10
CA GLU A 76 -7.61 -4.47 -8.28
C GLU A 76 -6.91 -4.00 -9.56
N THR A 77 -6.14 -2.91 -9.48
CA THR A 77 -5.36 -2.39 -10.61
C THR A 77 -4.28 -3.39 -11.04
N LYS A 78 -3.53 -3.97 -10.09
CA LYS A 78 -2.53 -5.02 -10.41
C LYS A 78 -3.16 -6.28 -11.00
N GLU A 79 -4.37 -6.62 -10.57
CA GLU A 79 -5.11 -7.80 -11.05
C GLU A 79 -5.67 -7.60 -12.46
N LYS A 80 -6.09 -6.37 -12.82
CA LYS A 80 -6.56 -6.01 -14.16
C LYS A 80 -5.46 -6.04 -15.23
N TRP A 81 -4.19 -5.83 -14.85
CA TRP A 81 -3.03 -5.95 -15.73
C TRP A 81 -2.38 -7.34 -15.75
N ARG A 82 -2.84 -8.28 -14.90
CA ARG A 82 -2.61 -9.71 -15.14
C ARG A 82 -3.53 -10.13 -16.29
N THR A 83 -3.08 -9.84 -17.51
CA THR A 83 -3.70 -10.27 -18.77
C THR A 83 -3.97 -11.78 -18.76
N PRO A 84 -4.99 -12.23 -19.53
CA PRO A 84 -5.45 -13.61 -19.55
C PRO A 84 -4.29 -14.56 -19.78
N LYS A 85 -4.37 -15.75 -19.16
CA LYS A 85 -3.39 -16.80 -19.38
C LYS A 85 -3.18 -16.97 -20.88
N VAL A 86 -1.93 -17.10 -21.32
CA VAL A 86 -1.59 -17.37 -22.72
C VAL A 86 -2.38 -18.58 -23.25
N GLU A 87 -2.76 -19.50 -22.36
CA GLU A 87 -3.67 -20.63 -22.59
C GLU A 87 -5.03 -20.23 -23.19
N ASP A 88 -5.61 -19.09 -22.80
CA ASP A 88 -6.89 -18.59 -23.36
C ASP A 88 -6.72 -17.88 -24.71
N LEU A 89 -5.50 -17.40 -25.03
CA LEU A 89 -5.17 -16.78 -26.32
C LEU A 89 -4.67 -17.81 -27.36
N LEU A 90 -4.25 -19.00 -26.92
CA LEU A 90 -3.77 -20.08 -27.79
C LEU A 90 -4.86 -21.08 -28.20
N GLY A 91 -6.12 -20.87 -27.79
CA GLY A 91 -7.28 -21.65 -28.25
C GLY A 91 -7.60 -21.56 -29.76
N GLY A 92 -6.69 -20.98 -30.56
CA GLY A 92 -6.81 -20.90 -32.02
C GLY A 92 -5.51 -21.09 -32.80
N PHE A 93 -4.36 -21.28 -32.16
CA PHE A 93 -3.11 -21.54 -32.90
C PHE A 93 -2.95 -23.04 -33.12
N LYS A 94 -3.52 -23.53 -34.22
CA LYS A 94 -3.01 -24.73 -34.89
C LYS A 94 -1.51 -24.53 -35.07
N SER A 95 -0.72 -25.43 -34.49
CA SER A 95 0.73 -25.44 -34.60
C SER A 95 1.14 -25.26 -36.07
N ILE A 96 2.00 -24.28 -36.35
CA ILE A 96 2.56 -24.03 -37.68
C ILE A 96 3.25 -25.31 -38.22
N TYR A 97 3.65 -26.24 -37.34
CA TYR A 97 4.18 -27.55 -37.71
C TYR A 97 3.16 -28.50 -38.36
N GLU A 98 1.84 -28.33 -38.14
CA GLU A 98 0.83 -29.12 -38.87
C GLU A 98 0.55 -28.58 -40.27
N LEU A 99 0.83 -27.31 -40.54
CA LEU A 99 0.64 -26.69 -41.86
C LEU A 99 1.74 -27.06 -42.87
N TYR A 100 2.88 -27.60 -42.42
CA TYR A 100 4.01 -27.97 -43.28
C TYR A 100 4.26 -29.47 -43.41
N LYS A 101 3.38 -30.32 -42.89
CA LYS A 101 3.45 -31.78 -43.11
C LYS A 101 2.60 -32.18 -44.32
N LYS A 102 3.10 -31.83 -45.51
CA LYS A 102 2.70 -32.46 -46.77
C LYS A 102 3.42 -33.78 -46.95
#